data_AF-A0A9E2AZ16-F1
#
_entry.id   AF-A0A9E2AZ16-F1
#
_cell.length_a   1.000
_cell.length_b   1.000
_cell.length_c   1.000
_cell.angle_alpha   90.00
_cell.angle_beta   90.00
_cell.angle_gamma   90.00
#
_symmetry.space_group_name_H-M   'P 1'
#
loop_
_entity.id
_entity.type
_entity.pdbx_description
1 polymer ?
#
loop_
_entity_poly.entity_id
_entity_poly.type
_entity_poly.pdbx_seq_one_letter_code
_entity_poly.pdbx_strand_id
1 'polypeptide(L)'
;MKTTYTTIILLVVCITLGYAQQTPAEPQKETIAIVGATAHIGNGSVINNSIIVFKEGKLTSVASANDTSTSLDGIKVINAEGKHVYPGFIVPNSTLGLVEIGAVRATNDQSEIGSINPHIRSLIAYNAESKIVESLRPNGVLLGQVTPRGGRISGTSSIVQFDAWNWEDAAIEVDDGIHINWPNSFSRGRWWLGEDPALKPNKQYPEQVAELSSFLNEAKSYLKGSKNSRNLPFEAVEGLFNGNKQLFVHVNDEKGITDAIAFAEENSIKKLVIVGGYETYKVADLLKQNNIGVLVQRVHRRPDGEDHDYDLPYKLAKMLV
;
A
#
# COMPACT_ATOMS: atom_id res chain seq x y z
N MET A 1 1.97 -29.83 -52.25
CA MET A 1 0.64 -29.27 -51.92
C MET A 1 0.09 -29.79 -50.61
N LYS A 2 -0.09 -31.11 -50.40
CA LYS A 2 -0.63 -31.64 -49.14
C LYS A 2 0.16 -31.20 -47.89
N THR A 3 1.48 -31.27 -47.93
CA THR A 3 2.36 -30.85 -46.83
C THR A 3 2.28 -29.35 -46.52
N THR A 4 2.13 -28.48 -47.53
CA THR A 4 1.98 -27.03 -47.33
C THR A 4 0.65 -26.65 -46.67
N TYR A 5 -0.44 -27.35 -46.98
CA TYR A 5 -1.70 -27.15 -46.28
C TYR A 5 -1.65 -27.64 -44.83
N THR A 6 -0.92 -28.72 -44.55
CA THR A 6 -0.75 -29.21 -43.17
C THR A 6 0.04 -28.24 -42.31
N THR A 7 1.12 -27.63 -42.84
CA THR A 7 1.88 -26.61 -42.10
C THR A 7 1.07 -25.33 -41.85
N ILE A 8 0.26 -24.89 -42.82
CA ILE A 8 -0.61 -23.71 -42.65
C ILE A 8 -1.69 -23.98 -41.59
N ILE A 9 -2.31 -25.16 -41.59
CA ILE A 9 -3.28 -25.54 -40.56
C ILE A 9 -2.62 -25.61 -39.18
N LEU A 10 -1.42 -26.19 -39.07
CA LEU A 10 -0.69 -26.25 -37.80
C LEU A 10 -0.32 -24.85 -37.27
N LEU A 11 0.05 -23.93 -38.16
CA LEU A 11 0.40 -22.55 -37.80
C LEU A 11 -0.83 -21.75 -37.35
N VAL A 12 -1.99 -21.95 -37.99
CA VAL A 12 -3.26 -21.33 -37.59
C VAL A 12 -3.75 -21.87 -36.24
N VAL A 13 -3.58 -23.18 -35.98
CA VAL A 13 -3.92 -23.79 -34.68
C VAL A 13 -2.99 -23.30 -33.56
N CYS A 14 -1.72 -23.01 -33.85
CA CYS A 14 -0.81 -22.41 -32.87
C CYS A 14 -1.16 -20.95 -32.53
N ILE A 15 -1.80 -20.20 -33.44
CA ILE A 15 -2.22 -18.81 -33.20
C ILE A 15 -3.48 -18.76 -32.32
N THR A 16 -4.37 -19.74 -32.40
CA THR A 16 -5.63 -19.77 -31.62
C THR A 16 -5.48 -20.26 -30.19
N LEU A 17 -4.30 -20.78 -29.80
CA LEU A 17 -3.99 -21.26 -28.44
C LEU A 17 -3.22 -20.25 -27.59
N GLY A 18 -2.97 -19.03 -28.10
CA GLY A 18 -2.27 -17.97 -27.40
C GLY A 18 -3.14 -17.13 -26.45
N TYR A 19 -3.78 -17.74 -25.45
CA TYR A 19 -4.32 -16.97 -24.31
C TYR A 19 -3.20 -16.79 -23.27
N ALA A 20 -2.24 -15.91 -23.57
CA ALA A 20 -1.10 -15.65 -22.69
C ALA A 20 -1.29 -14.45 -21.76
N GLN A 21 -2.37 -13.67 -21.93
CA GLN A 21 -2.64 -12.47 -21.16
C GLN A 21 -3.86 -12.68 -20.29
N GLN A 22 -3.73 -12.50 -18.97
CA GLN A 22 -4.89 -12.48 -18.09
C GLN A 22 -5.72 -11.25 -18.41
N THR A 23 -6.94 -11.49 -18.88
CA THR A 23 -7.95 -10.46 -19.06
C THR A 23 -8.65 -10.25 -17.72
N PRO A 24 -8.79 -9.00 -17.24
CA PRO A 24 -9.67 -8.68 -16.12
C PRO A 24 -11.05 -9.32 -16.23
N ALA A 25 -11.67 -9.61 -15.09
CA ALA A 25 -12.96 -10.28 -15.07
C ALA A 25 -14.03 -9.44 -15.78
N GLU A 26 -14.88 -10.09 -16.59
CA GLU A 26 -16.03 -9.40 -17.19
C GLU A 26 -16.97 -8.87 -16.09
N PRO A 27 -17.68 -7.75 -16.34
CA PRO A 27 -18.71 -7.27 -15.45
C PRO A 27 -19.75 -8.35 -15.13
N GLN A 28 -20.12 -8.46 -13.85
CA GLN A 28 -21.08 -9.46 -13.38
C GLN A 28 -22.47 -9.24 -14.02
N LYS A 29 -23.03 -10.30 -14.63
CA LYS A 29 -24.33 -10.24 -15.34
C LYS A 29 -25.51 -10.74 -14.50
N GLU A 30 -25.27 -11.57 -13.49
CA GLU A 30 -26.29 -12.24 -12.67
C GLU A 30 -25.89 -12.24 -11.19
N THR A 31 -26.87 -12.31 -10.29
CA THR A 31 -26.61 -12.44 -8.85
C THR A 31 -25.97 -13.80 -8.56
N ILE A 32 -24.95 -13.83 -7.69
CA ILE A 32 -24.25 -15.05 -7.30
C ILE A 32 -24.39 -15.25 -5.79
N ALA A 33 -24.61 -16.50 -5.38
CA ALA A 33 -24.57 -16.92 -4.00
C ALA A 33 -23.49 -18.00 -3.80
N ILE A 34 -22.62 -17.82 -2.81
CA ILE A 34 -21.68 -18.85 -2.34
C ILE A 34 -22.28 -19.48 -1.08
N VAL A 35 -22.50 -20.80 -1.12
CA VAL A 35 -23.23 -21.54 -0.09
C VAL A 35 -22.35 -22.63 0.51
N GLY A 36 -22.39 -22.80 1.84
CA GLY A 36 -21.72 -23.90 2.54
C GLY A 36 -20.30 -23.60 3.01
N ALA A 37 -19.75 -22.44 2.65
CA ALA A 37 -18.41 -22.04 3.07
C ALA A 37 -18.33 -21.69 4.55
N THR A 38 -17.12 -21.79 5.12
CA THR A 38 -16.77 -21.09 6.36
C THR A 38 -16.32 -19.67 5.99
N ALA A 39 -17.14 -18.67 6.30
CA ALA A 39 -16.85 -17.28 6.00
C ALA A 39 -16.07 -16.61 7.12
N HIS A 40 -14.91 -16.06 6.79
CA HIS A 40 -14.13 -15.19 7.67
C HIS A 40 -14.51 -13.74 7.38
N ILE A 41 -15.02 -13.00 8.37
CA ILE A 41 -15.57 -11.66 8.14
C ILE A 41 -14.48 -10.57 8.15
N GLY A 42 -13.29 -10.88 8.67
CA GLY A 42 -12.14 -9.96 8.76
C GLY A 42 -12.09 -9.13 10.04
N ASN A 43 -13.15 -9.14 10.86
CA ASN A 43 -13.19 -8.52 12.20
C ASN A 43 -12.95 -9.52 13.34
N GLY A 44 -12.41 -10.71 13.02
CA GLY A 44 -12.21 -11.81 13.97
C GLY A 44 -13.40 -12.76 14.14
N SER A 45 -14.58 -12.41 13.63
CA SER A 45 -15.74 -13.32 13.61
C SER A 45 -15.69 -14.30 12.42
N VAL A 46 -16.24 -15.49 12.65
CA VAL A 46 -16.32 -16.58 11.67
C VAL A 46 -17.75 -17.10 11.63
N ILE A 47 -18.31 -17.25 10.43
CA ILE A 47 -19.62 -17.85 10.20
C ILE A 47 -19.42 -19.21 9.56
N ASN A 48 -19.74 -20.27 10.31
CA ASN A 48 -19.76 -21.63 9.77
C ASN A 48 -21.00 -21.83 8.91
N ASN A 49 -20.87 -22.55 7.80
CA ASN A 49 -21.98 -22.82 6.86
C ASN A 49 -22.71 -21.53 6.43
N SER A 50 -21.98 -20.62 5.78
CA SER A 50 -22.47 -19.32 5.36
C SER A 50 -23.20 -19.36 4.01
N ILE A 51 -24.09 -18.39 3.82
CA ILE A 51 -24.62 -17.94 2.52
C ILE A 51 -24.10 -16.52 2.29
N ILE A 52 -23.28 -16.36 1.26
CA ILE A 52 -22.71 -15.08 0.83
C ILE A 52 -23.35 -14.72 -0.50
N VAL A 53 -24.14 -13.64 -0.55
CA VAL A 53 -24.79 -13.17 -1.77
C VAL A 53 -24.14 -11.87 -2.21
N PHE A 54 -23.86 -11.76 -3.51
CA PHE A 54 -23.31 -10.56 -4.10
C PHE A 54 -23.85 -10.30 -5.51
N LYS A 55 -23.97 -9.02 -5.82
CA LYS A 55 -24.48 -8.51 -7.09
C LYS A 55 -23.70 -7.25 -7.48
N GLU A 56 -23.39 -7.12 -8.77
CA GLU A 56 -22.61 -6.00 -9.32
C GLU A 56 -21.27 -5.79 -8.57
N GLY A 57 -20.60 -6.89 -8.22
CA GLY A 57 -19.32 -6.87 -7.48
C GLY A 57 -19.42 -6.45 -6.01
N LYS A 58 -20.63 -6.25 -5.47
CA LYS A 58 -20.85 -5.83 -4.07
C LYS A 58 -21.58 -6.90 -3.29
N LEU A 59 -21.15 -7.12 -2.05
CA LEU A 59 -21.84 -7.99 -1.09
C LEU A 59 -23.21 -7.39 -0.77
N THR A 60 -24.26 -8.20 -0.90
CA THR A 60 -25.64 -7.82 -0.52
C THR A 60 -26.06 -8.48 0.78
N SER A 61 -25.56 -9.68 1.08
CA SER A 61 -25.81 -10.39 2.33
C SER A 61 -24.67 -11.35 2.66
N VAL A 62 -24.34 -11.46 3.95
CA VAL A 62 -23.44 -12.47 4.50
C VAL A 62 -24.10 -12.98 5.78
N ALA A 63 -24.61 -14.21 5.74
CA ALA A 63 -25.38 -14.77 6.85
C ALA A 63 -25.11 -16.26 7.03
N SER A 64 -25.50 -16.78 8.20
CA SER A 64 -25.54 -18.22 8.46
C SER A 64 -26.69 -18.86 7.69
N ALA A 65 -26.43 -20.01 7.05
CA ALA A 65 -27.46 -20.78 6.37
C ALA A 65 -28.53 -21.33 7.33
N ASN A 66 -28.21 -21.45 8.62
CA ASN A 66 -29.14 -21.93 9.64
C ASN A 66 -30.15 -20.85 10.07
N ASP A 67 -29.79 -19.57 9.92
CA ASP A 67 -30.57 -18.45 10.43
C ASP A 67 -31.42 -17.78 9.34
N THR A 68 -31.24 -18.17 8.07
CA THR A 68 -31.78 -17.43 6.93
C THR A 68 -32.44 -18.36 5.90
N SER A 69 -33.74 -18.16 5.63
CA SER A 69 -34.40 -18.74 4.45
C SER A 69 -34.17 -17.85 3.23
N THR A 70 -32.91 -17.65 2.84
CA THR A 70 -32.61 -16.93 1.60
C THR A 70 -33.11 -17.78 0.44
N SER A 71 -34.16 -17.33 -0.28
CA SER A 71 -34.57 -17.98 -1.52
C SER A 71 -33.41 -17.84 -2.52
N LEU A 72 -32.94 -18.98 -3.03
CA LEU A 72 -31.89 -19.08 -4.04
C LEU A 72 -32.48 -19.19 -5.46
N ASP A 73 -33.79 -18.93 -5.60
CA ASP A 73 -34.48 -19.05 -6.89
C ASP A 73 -33.99 -17.96 -7.86
N GLY A 74 -33.53 -18.38 -9.04
CA GLY A 74 -32.99 -17.47 -10.06
C GLY A 74 -31.62 -16.86 -9.72
N ILE A 75 -30.93 -17.36 -8.68
CA ILE A 75 -29.57 -16.95 -8.32
C ILE A 75 -28.59 -18.03 -8.76
N LYS A 76 -27.44 -17.64 -9.30
CA LYS A 76 -26.35 -18.58 -9.58
C LYS A 76 -25.70 -19.04 -8.28
N VAL A 77 -25.84 -20.32 -7.96
CA VAL A 77 -25.31 -20.91 -6.73
C VAL A 77 -23.95 -21.55 -6.98
N ILE A 78 -22.97 -21.19 -6.15
CA ILE A 78 -21.65 -21.81 -6.05
C ILE A 78 -21.62 -22.61 -4.75
N ASN A 79 -21.52 -23.94 -4.84
CA ASN A 79 -21.32 -24.78 -3.67
C ASN A 79 -19.85 -24.70 -3.21
N ALA A 80 -19.63 -24.25 -1.99
CA ALA A 80 -18.35 -24.10 -1.33
C ALA A 80 -18.28 -24.86 0.01
N GLU A 81 -19.05 -25.94 0.14
CA GLU A 81 -19.00 -26.84 1.29
C GLU A 81 -17.56 -27.32 1.57
N GLY A 82 -17.15 -27.25 2.84
CA GLY A 82 -15.80 -27.59 3.27
C GLY A 82 -14.70 -26.62 2.79
N LYS A 83 -15.06 -25.49 2.16
CA LYS A 83 -14.14 -24.43 1.77
C LYS A 83 -14.20 -23.25 2.73
N HIS A 84 -13.17 -22.41 2.66
CA HIS A 84 -13.09 -21.16 3.41
C HIS A 84 -13.14 -19.98 2.46
N VAL A 85 -13.88 -18.95 2.84
CA VAL A 85 -13.94 -17.67 2.10
C VAL A 85 -13.36 -16.59 3.00
N TYR A 86 -12.43 -15.82 2.45
CA TYR A 86 -11.77 -14.69 3.11
C TYR A 86 -12.00 -13.42 2.31
N PRO A 87 -11.98 -12.23 2.95
CA PRO A 87 -11.84 -10.98 2.25
C PRO A 87 -10.49 -10.96 1.51
N GLY A 88 -10.43 -10.26 0.39
CA GLY A 88 -9.16 -10.03 -0.30
C GLY A 88 -8.18 -9.30 0.61
N PHE A 89 -6.94 -9.77 0.65
CA PHE A 89 -5.87 -9.09 1.37
C PHE A 89 -5.51 -7.77 0.66
N ILE A 90 -5.20 -6.78 1.50
CA ILE A 90 -4.79 -5.44 1.08
C ILE A 90 -3.32 -5.27 1.47
N VAL A 91 -2.48 -4.88 0.52
CA VAL A 91 -1.05 -4.61 0.79
C VAL A 91 -0.81 -3.10 0.78
N PRO A 92 -0.80 -2.43 1.95
CA PRO A 92 -0.48 -1.01 2.02
C PRO A 92 1.03 -0.79 1.84
N ASN A 93 1.43 0.45 1.51
CA ASN A 93 2.81 0.88 1.41
C ASN A 93 3.70 -0.05 0.54
N SER A 94 3.29 -0.32 -0.69
CA SER A 94 3.93 -1.31 -1.55
C SER A 94 4.53 -0.71 -2.81
N THR A 95 5.55 -1.35 -3.37
CA THR A 95 6.17 -0.96 -4.66
C THR A 95 5.73 -1.87 -5.80
N LEU A 96 4.65 -2.63 -5.59
CA LEU A 96 4.09 -3.54 -6.58
C LEU A 96 3.61 -2.78 -7.80
N GLY A 97 3.94 -3.31 -8.99
CA GLY A 97 3.68 -2.66 -10.27
C GLY A 97 4.60 -1.47 -10.58
N LEU A 98 5.46 -1.02 -9.66
CA LEU A 98 6.49 0.02 -9.94
C LEU A 98 7.86 -0.58 -10.29
N VAL A 99 8.04 -1.87 -9.98
CA VAL A 99 9.32 -2.57 -10.18
C VAL A 99 9.02 -3.94 -10.77
N GLU A 100 9.61 -4.26 -11.94
CA GLU A 100 9.56 -5.61 -12.51
C GLU A 100 10.83 -6.39 -12.14
N ILE A 101 11.99 -5.87 -12.53
CA ILE A 101 13.28 -6.50 -12.28
C ILE A 101 14.14 -5.50 -11.52
N GLY A 102 14.27 -5.69 -10.20
CA GLY A 102 14.97 -4.72 -9.33
C GLY A 102 16.43 -4.45 -9.72
N ALA A 103 17.10 -5.40 -10.38
CA ALA A 103 18.47 -5.27 -10.87
C ALA A 103 18.59 -4.42 -12.16
N VAL A 104 17.49 -4.17 -12.87
CA VAL A 104 17.46 -3.41 -14.12
C VAL A 104 16.85 -2.05 -13.84
N ARG A 105 17.69 -1.00 -13.88
CA ARG A 105 17.25 0.38 -13.61
C ARG A 105 16.07 0.82 -14.47
N ALA A 106 16.00 0.36 -15.73
CA ALA A 106 14.95 0.72 -16.67
C ALA A 106 13.57 0.11 -16.33
N THR A 107 13.50 -0.82 -15.39
CA THR A 107 12.24 -1.45 -14.94
C THR A 107 11.93 -1.12 -13.48
N ASN A 108 12.40 0.03 -13.01
CA ASN A 108 12.35 0.43 -11.60
C ASN A 108 11.93 1.90 -11.51
N ASP A 109 10.62 2.10 -11.47
CA ASP A 109 9.95 3.40 -11.45
C ASP A 109 9.47 3.79 -10.05
N GLN A 110 9.95 3.08 -9.01
CA GLN A 110 9.53 3.37 -7.63
C GLN A 110 10.10 4.68 -7.10
N SER A 111 11.11 5.30 -7.71
CA SER A 111 11.76 6.51 -7.20
C SER A 111 12.13 7.50 -8.30
N GLU A 112 11.99 8.79 -8.02
CA GLU A 112 12.36 9.89 -8.92
C GLU A 112 13.52 10.72 -8.35
N ILE A 113 14.24 11.43 -9.21
CA ILE A 113 15.31 12.37 -8.88
C ILE A 113 14.76 13.53 -8.04
N GLY A 114 15.52 13.96 -7.05
CA GLY A 114 15.15 15.04 -6.14
C GLY A 114 14.85 14.55 -4.74
N SER A 115 14.88 15.48 -3.78
CA SER A 115 14.61 15.18 -2.37
C SER A 115 13.15 15.46 -1.99
N ILE A 116 12.51 16.45 -2.62
CA ILE A 116 11.20 16.95 -2.23
C ILE A 116 10.24 16.79 -3.41
N ASN A 117 9.62 15.61 -3.52
CA ASN A 117 8.86 15.20 -4.69
C ASN A 117 7.36 14.95 -4.42
N PRO A 118 6.62 15.75 -3.62
CA PRO A 118 5.21 15.44 -3.30
C PRO A 118 4.30 15.40 -4.53
N HIS A 119 4.65 16.11 -5.60
CA HIS A 119 3.92 16.16 -6.86
C HIS A 119 4.12 14.93 -7.76
N ILE A 120 5.10 14.07 -7.46
CA ILE A 120 5.31 12.82 -8.19
C ILE A 120 4.28 11.81 -7.72
N ARG A 121 3.56 11.23 -8.68
CA ARG A 121 2.45 10.30 -8.44
C ARG A 121 2.88 8.92 -8.91
N SER A 122 2.92 7.95 -7.99
CA SER A 122 3.25 6.57 -8.33
C SER A 122 2.21 5.92 -9.25
N LEU A 123 0.96 6.37 -9.19
CA LEU A 123 -0.15 5.80 -9.96
C LEU A 123 0.12 5.75 -11.46
N ILE A 124 0.71 6.80 -12.04
CA ILE A 124 0.96 6.89 -13.48
C ILE A 124 2.04 5.88 -13.92
N ALA A 125 2.93 5.51 -13.01
CA ALA A 125 3.98 4.51 -13.24
C ALA A 125 3.54 3.08 -12.88
N TYR A 126 2.30 2.89 -12.42
CA TYR A 126 1.81 1.56 -12.07
C TYR A 126 1.59 0.71 -13.32
N ASN A 127 2.34 -0.39 -13.42
CA ASN A 127 2.16 -1.40 -14.45
C ASN A 127 1.11 -2.44 -14.00
N ALA A 128 -0.09 -2.35 -14.57
CA ALA A 128 -1.17 -3.32 -14.31
C ALA A 128 -0.84 -4.74 -14.83
N GLU A 129 0.06 -4.85 -15.81
CA GLU A 129 0.51 -6.11 -16.41
C GLU A 129 1.76 -6.68 -15.72
N SER A 130 2.09 -6.19 -14.52
CA SER A 130 3.24 -6.65 -13.76
C SER A 130 3.14 -8.14 -13.40
N LYS A 131 4.16 -8.92 -13.77
CA LYS A 131 4.21 -10.35 -13.40
C LYS A 131 4.32 -10.56 -11.89
N ILE A 132 4.82 -9.56 -11.17
CA ILE A 132 4.87 -9.61 -9.70
C ILE A 132 3.46 -9.51 -9.12
N VAL A 133 2.64 -8.59 -9.65
CA VAL A 133 1.23 -8.44 -9.24
C VAL A 133 0.46 -9.74 -9.53
N GLU A 134 0.68 -10.32 -10.71
CA GLU A 134 0.08 -11.61 -11.09
C GLU A 134 0.42 -12.75 -10.13
N SER A 135 1.64 -12.77 -9.57
CA SER A 135 2.04 -13.80 -8.61
C SER A 135 1.33 -13.69 -7.24
N LEU A 136 0.80 -12.51 -6.90
CA LEU A 136 0.19 -12.24 -5.60
C LEU A 136 -1.32 -12.48 -5.58
N ARG A 137 -2.01 -12.30 -6.71
CA ARG A 137 -3.46 -12.50 -6.80
C ARG A 137 -3.91 -13.92 -6.42
N PRO A 138 -3.24 -15.02 -6.86
CA PRO A 138 -3.56 -16.37 -6.42
C PRO A 138 -3.38 -16.57 -4.90
N ASN A 139 -2.56 -15.74 -4.25
CA ASN A 139 -2.38 -15.76 -2.79
C ASN A 139 -3.45 -14.92 -2.05
N GLY A 140 -4.47 -14.42 -2.76
CA GLY A 140 -5.58 -13.68 -2.17
C GLY A 140 -5.32 -12.18 -1.99
N VAL A 141 -4.22 -11.64 -2.51
CA VAL A 141 -3.97 -10.19 -2.48
C VAL A 141 -4.68 -9.52 -3.66
N LEU A 142 -5.65 -8.66 -3.37
CA LEU A 142 -6.52 -8.08 -4.41
C LEU A 142 -6.36 -6.56 -4.56
N LEU A 143 -5.96 -5.87 -3.49
CA LEU A 143 -5.73 -4.43 -3.48
C LEU A 143 -4.34 -4.10 -2.97
N GLY A 144 -3.78 -2.98 -3.42
CA GLY A 144 -2.53 -2.47 -2.91
C GLY A 144 -2.47 -0.95 -2.93
N GLN A 145 -1.75 -0.39 -1.97
CA GLN A 145 -1.33 1.01 -2.04
C GLN A 145 0.03 1.06 -2.73
N VAL A 146 0.04 1.65 -3.92
CA VAL A 146 1.24 1.77 -4.76
C VAL A 146 1.96 3.03 -4.32
N THR A 147 3.14 2.87 -3.73
CA THR A 147 3.83 3.91 -2.97
C THR A 147 5.21 4.20 -3.56
N PRO A 148 5.53 5.48 -3.84
CA PRO A 148 6.87 5.86 -4.28
C PRO A 148 7.90 5.77 -3.13
N ARG A 149 9.17 5.73 -3.50
CA ARG A 149 10.35 5.60 -2.64
C ARG A 149 11.38 6.67 -2.99
N GLY A 150 12.38 6.80 -2.13
CA GLY A 150 13.47 7.76 -2.31
C GLY A 150 13.09 9.16 -1.84
N GLY A 151 14.08 10.06 -1.86
CA GLY A 151 13.92 11.44 -1.39
C GLY A 151 13.56 11.56 0.09
N ARG A 152 13.41 12.81 0.55
CA ARG A 152 12.86 13.18 1.85
C ARG A 152 11.33 13.16 1.82
N ILE A 153 10.73 13.71 0.76
CA ILE A 153 9.31 13.53 0.42
C ILE A 153 9.27 12.71 -0.87
N SER A 154 8.90 11.43 -0.76
CA SER A 154 8.98 10.47 -1.87
C SER A 154 7.98 10.75 -2.98
N GLY A 155 6.81 11.26 -2.60
CA GLY A 155 5.70 11.51 -3.52
C GLY A 155 4.38 11.04 -2.96
N THR A 156 3.42 10.95 -3.87
CA THR A 156 2.02 10.65 -3.61
C THR A 156 1.71 9.22 -4.04
N SER A 157 1.06 8.47 -3.15
CA SER A 157 0.56 7.11 -3.39
C SER A 157 -0.88 7.11 -3.86
N SER A 158 -1.31 5.98 -4.41
CA SER A 158 -2.72 5.70 -4.72
C SER A 158 -3.06 4.25 -4.36
N ILE A 159 -4.34 3.98 -4.14
CA ILE A 159 -4.85 2.62 -3.92
C ILE A 159 -5.37 2.08 -5.24
N VAL A 160 -4.91 0.88 -5.59
CA VAL A 160 -5.27 0.20 -6.83
C VAL A 160 -5.81 -1.21 -6.56
N GLN A 161 -6.65 -1.68 -7.46
CA GLN A 161 -6.99 -3.09 -7.61
C GLN A 161 -6.02 -3.78 -8.57
N PHE A 162 -5.79 -5.06 -8.34
CA PHE A 162 -4.88 -5.88 -9.14
C PHE A 162 -5.56 -6.59 -10.31
N ASP A 163 -6.87 -6.40 -10.49
CA ASP A 163 -7.63 -6.86 -11.64
C ASP A 163 -8.01 -5.70 -12.56
N ALA A 164 -7.10 -5.29 -13.44
CA ALA A 164 -7.29 -4.13 -14.30
C ALA A 164 -6.44 -4.21 -15.57
N TRP A 165 -6.84 -3.50 -16.62
CA TRP A 165 -6.10 -3.40 -17.89
C TRP A 165 -5.01 -2.33 -17.88
N ASN A 166 -5.26 -1.21 -17.21
CA ASN A 166 -4.37 -0.07 -17.13
C ASN A 166 -4.46 0.56 -15.73
N TRP A 167 -3.63 1.56 -15.47
CA TRP A 167 -3.58 2.21 -14.17
C TRP A 167 -4.85 3.02 -13.87
N GLU A 168 -5.54 3.54 -14.90
CA GLU A 168 -6.79 4.28 -14.74
C GLU A 168 -7.92 3.39 -14.19
N ASP A 169 -8.09 2.20 -14.78
CA ASP A 169 -9.05 1.17 -14.37
C ASP A 169 -8.67 0.50 -13.05
N ALA A 170 -7.36 0.43 -12.77
CA ALA A 170 -6.86 -0.07 -11.51
C ALA A 170 -7.17 0.87 -10.34
N ALA A 171 -7.32 2.18 -10.57
CA ALA A 171 -7.42 3.16 -9.50
C ALA A 171 -8.73 3.03 -8.71
N ILE A 172 -8.60 2.74 -7.41
CA ILE A 172 -9.72 2.73 -6.45
C ILE A 172 -9.79 4.06 -5.71
N GLU A 173 -8.65 4.56 -5.24
CA GLU A 173 -8.53 5.88 -4.62
C GLU A 173 -7.28 6.57 -5.17
N VAL A 174 -7.47 7.71 -5.81
CA VAL A 174 -6.40 8.45 -6.47
C VAL A 174 -5.77 9.43 -5.50
N ASP A 175 -4.44 9.37 -5.40
CA ASP A 175 -3.61 10.29 -4.65
C ASP A 175 -3.98 10.34 -3.15
N ASP A 176 -4.05 9.17 -2.51
CA ASP A 176 -4.59 8.97 -1.17
C ASP A 176 -3.70 9.55 -0.06
N GLY A 177 -2.38 9.59 -0.29
CA GLY A 177 -1.44 10.07 0.71
C GLY A 177 -0.07 10.46 0.19
N ILE A 178 0.66 11.21 1.01
CA ILE A 178 2.02 11.66 0.75
C ILE A 178 2.97 10.94 1.70
N HIS A 179 4.08 10.46 1.17
CA HIS A 179 5.08 9.73 1.93
C HIS A 179 6.31 10.60 2.24
N ILE A 180 6.66 10.69 3.51
CA ILE A 180 7.86 11.38 4.02
C ILE A 180 8.78 10.36 4.68
N ASN A 181 10.04 10.33 4.27
CA ASN A 181 11.08 9.60 4.98
C ASN A 181 11.61 10.48 6.11
N TRP A 182 11.27 10.17 7.35
CA TRP A 182 11.70 10.99 8.49
C TRP A 182 13.23 10.98 8.64
N PRO A 183 13.87 12.09 9.03
CA PRO A 183 15.30 12.09 9.34
C PRO A 183 15.62 11.05 10.42
N ASN A 184 16.72 10.31 10.27
CA ASN A 184 17.18 9.43 11.33
C ASN A 184 17.81 10.28 12.44
N SER A 185 17.39 10.08 13.69
CA SER A 185 17.95 10.78 14.86
C SER A 185 19.40 10.38 15.15
N PHE A 186 19.78 9.17 14.73
CA PHE A 186 21.14 8.65 14.79
C PHE A 186 21.67 8.32 13.40
N SER A 187 22.98 8.44 13.22
CA SER A 187 23.68 8.00 12.02
C SER A 187 24.90 7.17 12.39
N ARG A 188 25.37 6.34 11.45
CA ARG A 188 26.64 5.61 11.57
C ARG A 188 27.66 6.25 10.66
N GLY A 189 28.91 6.29 11.10
CA GLY A 189 29.99 6.76 10.23
C GLY A 189 30.25 5.79 9.08
N ARG A 190 30.73 6.35 7.98
CA ARG A 190 31.11 5.60 6.78
C ARG A 190 32.52 5.03 6.96
N TRP A 191 32.63 3.75 7.31
CA TRP A 191 33.93 3.10 7.52
C TRP A 191 34.86 3.24 6.30
N TRP A 192 34.32 3.18 5.08
CA TRP A 192 35.09 3.38 3.85
C TRP A 192 35.65 4.80 3.65
N LEU A 193 35.19 5.78 4.44
CA LEU A 193 35.75 7.15 4.51
C LEU A 193 36.62 7.37 5.76
N GLY A 194 36.93 6.32 6.53
CA GLY A 194 37.71 6.42 7.77
C GLY A 194 36.94 6.99 8.96
N GLU A 195 35.61 7.09 8.87
CA GLU A 195 34.77 7.51 10.00
C GLU A 195 34.48 6.35 10.96
N ASP A 196 34.27 6.68 12.24
CA ASP A 196 33.84 5.71 13.26
C ASP A 196 32.46 5.10 12.89
N PRO A 197 32.36 3.77 12.67
CA PRO A 197 31.11 3.11 12.31
C PRO A 197 30.13 3.00 13.48
N ALA A 198 30.52 3.41 14.69
CA ALA A 198 29.63 3.47 15.85
C ALA A 198 28.42 4.37 15.60
N LEU A 199 27.32 4.05 16.29
CA LEU A 199 26.11 4.85 16.26
C LEU A 199 26.36 6.18 16.98
N LYS A 200 26.17 7.29 16.28
CA LYS A 200 26.36 8.64 16.81
C LYS A 200 25.10 9.49 16.57
N PRO A 201 24.80 10.47 17.44
CA PRO A 201 23.72 11.42 17.18
C PRO A 201 23.91 12.12 15.83
N ASN A 202 22.84 12.20 15.04
CA ASN A 202 22.87 12.86 13.75
C ASN A 202 22.88 14.39 13.95
N LYS A 203 24.04 15.02 13.73
CA LYS A 203 24.21 16.48 13.86
C LYS A 203 23.32 17.29 12.89
N GLN A 204 22.93 16.71 11.75
CA GLN A 204 22.08 17.36 10.75
C GLN A 204 20.59 17.15 11.02
N TYR A 205 20.22 16.36 12.03
CA TYR A 205 18.82 16.06 12.32
C TYR A 205 17.96 17.33 12.50
N PRO A 206 18.36 18.34 13.30
CA PRO A 206 17.54 19.55 13.48
C PRO A 206 17.35 20.32 12.18
N GLU A 207 18.40 20.42 11.35
CA GLU A 207 18.36 21.09 10.05
C GLU A 207 17.42 20.38 9.08
N GLN A 208 17.46 19.05 9.04
CA GLN A 208 16.60 18.23 8.16
C GLN A 208 15.13 18.29 8.57
N VAL A 209 14.83 18.36 9.87
CA VAL A 209 13.46 18.58 10.36
C VAL A 209 13.01 20.02 10.05
N ALA A 210 13.90 21.01 10.22
CA ALA A 210 13.59 22.40 9.87
C ALA A 210 13.31 22.60 8.38
N GLU A 211 14.02 21.88 7.49
CA GLU A 211 13.78 21.89 6.04
C GLU A 211 12.34 21.42 5.71
N LEU A 212 11.87 20.35 6.35
CA LEU A 212 10.49 19.86 6.21
C LEU A 212 9.48 20.91 6.67
N SER A 213 9.72 21.54 7.83
CA SER A 213 8.86 22.59 8.36
C SER A 213 8.84 23.83 7.47
N SER A 214 9.99 24.24 6.93
CA SER A 214 10.08 25.35 5.97
C SER A 214 9.26 25.06 4.73
N PHE A 215 9.43 23.87 4.15
CA PHE A 215 8.69 23.46 2.96
C PHE A 215 7.17 23.52 3.16
N LEU A 216 6.63 23.01 4.28
CA LEU A 216 5.19 23.09 4.54
C LEU A 216 4.71 24.51 4.82
N ASN A 217 5.52 25.35 5.48
CA ASN A 217 5.18 26.75 5.73
C ASN A 217 5.16 27.58 4.44
N GLU A 218 6.12 27.35 3.55
CA GLU A 218 6.15 27.93 2.21
C GLU A 218 4.94 27.47 1.39
N ALA A 219 4.61 26.17 1.43
CA ALA A 219 3.42 25.64 0.77
C ALA A 219 2.14 26.29 1.29
N LYS A 220 1.96 26.42 2.62
CA LYS A 220 0.81 27.12 3.22
C LYS A 220 0.72 28.57 2.75
N SER A 221 1.85 29.26 2.66
CA SER A 221 1.92 30.65 2.22
C SER A 221 1.54 30.79 0.74
N TYR A 222 2.05 29.88 -0.10
CA TYR A 222 1.70 29.77 -1.51
C TYR A 222 0.20 29.50 -1.71
N LEU A 223 -0.36 28.53 -0.97
CA LEU A 223 -1.76 28.12 -1.11
C LEU A 223 -2.77 29.21 -0.70
N LYS A 224 -2.38 30.11 0.21
CA LYS A 224 -3.16 31.30 0.60
C LYS A 224 -3.03 32.49 -0.36
N GLY A 225 -1.98 32.50 -1.19
CA GLY A 225 -1.67 33.60 -2.12
C GLY A 225 -2.45 33.53 -3.44
N SER A 226 -2.11 34.43 -4.38
CA SER A 226 -2.78 34.56 -5.68
C SER A 226 -2.44 33.47 -6.70
N LYS A 227 -1.57 32.49 -6.37
CA LYS A 227 -1.12 31.37 -7.23
C LYS A 227 -0.69 31.81 -8.66
N ASN A 228 -0.13 33.02 -8.82
CA ASN A 228 0.23 33.59 -10.13
C ASN A 228 1.30 32.80 -10.89
N SER A 229 2.21 32.11 -10.18
CA SER A 229 3.19 31.19 -10.75
C SER A 229 2.94 29.81 -10.17
N ARG A 230 2.67 28.82 -11.03
CA ARG A 230 2.25 27.50 -10.60
C ARG A 230 3.41 26.73 -9.96
N ASN A 231 3.24 26.27 -8.71
CA ASN A 231 4.20 25.42 -8.00
C ASN A 231 3.58 24.06 -7.67
N LEU A 232 3.90 23.05 -8.47
CA LEU A 232 3.34 21.69 -8.33
C LEU A 232 3.68 21.05 -6.97
N PRO A 233 4.92 21.12 -6.44
CA PRO A 233 5.22 20.62 -5.11
C PRO A 233 4.31 21.18 -4.00
N PHE A 234 4.04 22.50 -4.01
CA PHE A 234 3.19 23.14 -3.02
C PHE A 234 1.71 22.82 -3.20
N GLU A 235 1.23 22.68 -4.44
CA GLU A 235 -0.14 22.24 -4.73
C GLU A 235 -0.40 20.81 -4.25
N ALA A 236 0.58 19.92 -4.42
CA ALA A 236 0.43 18.51 -4.07
C ALA A 236 0.13 18.28 -2.57
N VAL A 237 0.70 19.12 -1.69
CA VAL A 237 0.51 19.00 -0.24
C VAL A 237 -0.77 19.66 0.29
N GLU A 238 -1.54 20.37 -0.55
CA GLU A 238 -2.80 21.03 -0.15
C GLU A 238 -3.77 20.04 0.53
N GLY A 239 -3.80 18.80 0.01
CA GLY A 239 -4.60 17.71 0.54
C GLY A 239 -4.27 17.31 1.99
N LEU A 240 -3.06 17.57 2.48
CA LEU A 240 -2.69 17.28 3.86
C LEU A 240 -3.35 18.25 4.84
N PHE A 241 -3.54 19.50 4.44
CA PHE A 241 -4.07 20.55 5.31
C PHE A 241 -5.60 20.54 5.38
N ASN A 242 -6.28 20.17 4.30
CA ASN A 242 -7.74 20.04 4.29
C ASN A 242 -8.24 18.67 4.79
N GLY A 243 -7.33 17.70 4.97
CA GLY A 243 -7.64 16.35 5.44
C GLY A 243 -8.11 15.40 4.35
N ASN A 244 -7.96 15.74 3.07
CA ASN A 244 -8.27 14.84 1.96
C ASN A 244 -7.20 13.75 1.81
N LYS A 245 -5.93 14.08 2.07
CA LYS A 245 -4.79 13.15 1.97
C LYS A 245 -4.29 12.72 3.34
N GLN A 246 -3.72 11.53 3.41
CA GLN A 246 -3.00 11.03 4.59
C GLN A 246 -1.51 11.38 4.49
N LEU A 247 -0.90 11.71 5.63
CA LEU A 247 0.55 11.81 5.74
C LEU A 247 1.10 10.48 6.25
N PHE A 248 1.90 9.82 5.41
CA PHE A 248 2.62 8.60 5.77
C PHE A 248 4.06 8.95 6.13
N VAL A 249 4.44 8.81 7.41
CA VAL A 249 5.80 9.09 7.86
C VAL A 249 6.55 7.79 8.10
N HIS A 250 7.59 7.56 7.30
CA HIS A 250 8.50 6.43 7.46
C HIS A 250 9.53 6.75 8.53
N VAL A 251 9.37 6.16 9.70
CA VAL A 251 10.21 6.42 10.89
C VAL A 251 10.24 5.19 11.78
N ASN A 252 11.37 4.93 12.42
CA ASN A 252 11.57 3.70 13.19
C ASN A 252 11.90 3.94 14.66
N ASP A 253 12.60 5.03 14.99
CA ASP A 253 13.06 5.30 16.34
C ASP A 253 12.03 6.11 17.15
N GLU A 254 12.04 5.93 18.47
CA GLU A 254 11.12 6.56 19.43
C GLU A 254 11.09 8.08 19.27
N LYS A 255 12.27 8.71 19.26
CA LYS A 255 12.42 10.16 19.16
C LYS A 255 11.79 10.70 17.88
N GLY A 256 12.06 10.05 16.75
CA GLY A 256 11.55 10.41 15.44
C GLY A 256 10.04 10.24 15.37
N ILE A 257 9.48 9.19 16.00
CA ILE A 257 8.03 9.03 16.08
C ILE A 257 7.41 10.19 16.87
N THR A 258 7.93 10.53 18.05
CA THR A 258 7.43 11.65 18.85
C THR A 258 7.55 12.98 18.10
N ASP A 259 8.71 13.25 17.47
CA ASP A 259 8.93 14.47 16.70
C ASP A 259 8.02 14.54 15.46
N ALA A 260 7.73 13.42 14.81
CA ALA A 260 6.81 13.36 13.67
C ALA A 260 5.35 13.64 14.08
N ILE A 261 4.94 13.18 15.26
CA ILE A 261 3.62 13.47 15.83
C ILE A 261 3.51 14.97 16.11
N ALA A 262 4.50 15.55 16.81
CA ALA A 262 4.55 16.99 17.07
C ALA A 262 4.54 17.82 15.77
N PHE A 263 5.32 17.39 14.77
CA PHE A 263 5.36 18.03 13.46
C PHE A 263 4.00 18.04 12.75
N ALA A 264 3.24 16.93 12.83
CA ALA A 264 1.91 16.85 12.25
C ALA A 264 0.92 17.76 13.00
N GLU A 265 0.98 17.80 14.33
CA GLU A 265 0.17 18.68 15.18
C GLU A 265 0.44 20.17 14.89
N GLU A 266 1.70 20.59 14.91
CA GLU A 266 2.14 21.95 14.56
C GLU A 266 1.66 22.36 13.17
N ASN A 267 1.63 21.41 12.24
CA ASN A 267 1.19 21.66 10.88
C ASN A 267 -0.32 21.50 10.64
N SER A 268 -1.10 21.17 11.67
CA SER A 268 -2.55 20.90 11.60
C SER A 268 -2.91 19.75 10.65
N ILE A 269 -2.04 18.75 10.54
CA ILE A 269 -2.25 17.56 9.72
C ILE A 269 -3.02 16.53 10.56
N LYS A 270 -4.27 16.27 10.18
CA LYS A 270 -5.19 15.42 10.97
C LYS A 270 -5.01 13.93 10.75
N LYS A 271 -4.55 13.53 9.57
CA LYS A 271 -4.45 12.13 9.14
C LYS A 271 -2.97 11.74 9.05
N LEU A 272 -2.42 11.23 10.15
CA LEU A 272 -1.04 10.75 10.24
C LEU A 272 -1.04 9.22 10.36
N VAL A 273 -0.14 8.58 9.62
CA VAL A 273 0.16 7.15 9.72
C VAL A 273 1.67 6.97 9.83
N ILE A 274 2.10 6.19 10.82
CA ILE A 274 3.51 5.81 10.96
C ILE A 274 3.77 4.56 10.14
N VAL A 275 4.86 4.57 9.38
CA VAL A 275 5.29 3.47 8.53
C VAL A 275 6.63 2.93 9.01
N GLY A 276 6.70 1.62 9.17
CA GLY A 276 7.81 0.92 9.79
C GLY A 276 7.63 0.87 11.30
N GLY A 277 8.03 1.93 11.99
CA GLY A 277 7.73 2.11 13.41
C GLY A 277 8.34 1.03 14.31
N TYR A 278 9.61 0.69 14.13
CA TYR A 278 10.25 -0.40 14.88
C TYR A 278 10.16 -0.23 16.40
N GLU A 279 10.29 0.99 16.91
CA GLU A 279 10.19 1.34 18.33
C GLU A 279 8.81 1.87 18.75
N THR A 280 7.77 1.66 17.93
CA THR A 280 6.40 2.12 18.26
C THR A 280 5.87 1.53 19.56
N TYR A 281 6.35 0.36 19.98
CA TYR A 281 6.00 -0.25 21.26
C TYR A 281 6.41 0.61 22.47
N LYS A 282 7.38 1.52 22.33
CA LYS A 282 7.79 2.46 23.40
C LYS A 282 6.84 3.65 23.53
N VAL A 283 6.08 3.96 22.48
CA VAL A 283 5.19 5.13 22.37
C VAL A 283 3.75 4.75 22.04
N ALA A 284 3.34 3.52 22.36
CA ALA A 284 2.02 2.98 22.05
C ALA A 284 0.88 3.85 22.64
N ASP A 285 1.04 4.33 23.87
CA ASP A 285 0.05 5.20 24.52
C ASP A 285 -0.13 6.53 23.77
N LEU A 286 0.98 7.14 23.33
CA LEU A 286 0.96 8.39 22.56
C LEU A 286 0.27 8.20 21.20
N LEU A 287 0.53 7.08 20.53
CA LEU A 287 -0.11 6.72 19.26
C LEU A 287 -1.61 6.51 19.43
N LYS A 288 -2.02 5.82 20.51
CA LYS A 288 -3.43 5.55 20.83
C LYS A 288 -4.18 6.83 21.21
N GLN A 289 -3.58 7.70 22.01
CA GLN A 289 -4.16 9.00 22.39
C GLN A 289 -4.46 9.88 21.17
N ASN A 290 -3.58 9.85 20.16
CA ASN A 290 -3.74 10.62 18.92
C ASN A 290 -4.45 9.86 17.80
N ASN A 291 -4.93 8.63 18.05
CA ASN A 291 -5.58 7.76 17.06
C ASN A 291 -4.75 7.57 15.77
N ILE A 292 -3.45 7.32 15.93
CA ILE A 292 -2.49 7.19 14.83
C ILE A 292 -2.34 5.72 14.42
N GLY A 293 -2.60 5.43 13.15
CA GLY A 293 -2.36 4.11 12.57
C GLY A 293 -0.88 3.80 12.41
N VAL A 294 -0.50 2.54 12.55
CA VAL A 294 0.89 2.06 12.34
C VAL A 294 0.91 0.94 11.31
N LEU A 295 1.64 1.15 10.22
CA LEU A 295 2.02 0.10 9.27
C LEU A 295 3.35 -0.51 9.72
N VAL A 296 3.27 -1.55 10.54
CA VAL A 296 4.46 -2.24 11.07
C VAL A 296 5.33 -2.83 9.96
N GLN A 297 6.62 -2.97 10.25
CA GLN A 297 7.57 -3.60 9.32
C GLN A 297 7.25 -5.08 9.05
N ARG A 298 7.94 -5.63 8.04
CA ARG A 298 7.89 -7.07 7.74
C ARG A 298 8.27 -7.89 8.97
N VAL A 299 7.42 -8.85 9.33
CA VAL A 299 7.61 -9.70 10.52
C VAL A 299 8.70 -10.76 10.33
N HIS A 300 8.94 -11.21 9.10
CA HIS A 300 9.98 -12.19 8.77
C HIS A 300 11.37 -11.53 8.69
N ARG A 301 11.86 -11.02 9.82
CA ARG A 301 13.19 -10.41 9.94
C ARG A 301 13.78 -10.65 11.33
N ARG A 302 15.10 -10.43 11.44
CA ARG A 302 15.77 -10.36 12.73
C ARG A 302 15.49 -9.01 13.41
N PRO A 303 15.51 -8.95 14.75
CA PRO A 303 15.52 -7.66 15.44
C PRO A 303 16.75 -6.83 15.06
N ASP A 304 16.62 -5.51 15.21
CA ASP A 304 17.67 -4.55 14.84
C ASP A 304 18.70 -4.35 15.96
N GLY A 305 18.35 -4.65 17.21
CA GLY A 305 19.22 -4.58 18.39
C GLY A 305 19.61 -5.97 18.89
N GLU A 306 20.84 -6.08 19.41
CA GLU A 306 21.36 -7.34 19.98
C GLU A 306 20.64 -7.72 21.29
N ASP A 307 20.21 -6.72 22.06
CA ASP A 307 19.50 -6.91 23.34
C ASP A 307 17.98 -7.06 23.16
N HIS A 308 17.47 -7.00 21.93
CA HIS A 308 16.04 -7.14 21.68
C HIS A 308 15.62 -8.61 21.65
N ASP A 309 14.40 -8.88 22.08
CA ASP A 309 13.78 -10.19 21.93
C ASP A 309 13.95 -10.70 20.49
N TYR A 310 14.36 -11.96 20.34
CA TYR A 310 14.60 -12.57 19.04
C TYR A 310 13.35 -12.57 18.14
N ASP A 311 12.16 -12.50 18.74
CA ASP A 311 10.85 -12.46 18.10
C ASP A 311 10.13 -11.11 18.24
N LEU A 312 10.83 -10.04 18.64
CA LEU A 312 10.27 -8.68 18.73
C LEU A 312 9.51 -8.27 17.45
N PRO A 313 10.03 -8.49 16.22
CA PRO A 313 9.30 -8.17 15.00
C PRO A 313 7.96 -8.91 14.86
N TYR A 314 7.82 -10.11 15.44
CA TYR A 314 6.57 -10.89 15.41
C TYR A 314 5.57 -10.40 16.47
N LYS A 315 6.06 -9.99 17.64
CA LYS A 315 5.21 -9.53 18.75
C LYS A 315 4.76 -8.08 18.63
N LEU A 316 5.45 -7.26 17.84
CA LEU A 316 5.24 -5.81 17.76
C LEU A 316 3.77 -5.43 17.57
N ALA A 317 3.08 -6.04 16.59
CA ALA A 317 1.67 -5.73 16.33
C ALA A 317 0.77 -6.00 17.55
N LYS A 318 1.05 -7.06 18.32
CA LYS A 318 0.30 -7.38 19.55
C LYS A 318 0.57 -6.38 20.68
N MET A 319 1.74 -5.76 20.71
CA MET A 319 2.09 -4.76 21.73
C MET A 319 1.38 -3.42 21.49
N LEU A 320 0.78 -3.21 20.31
CA LEU A 320 0.09 -1.96 19.94
C LEU A 320 -1.43 -2.01 20.12
N VAL A 321 -2.02 -3.16 20.46
CA VAL A 321 -3.48 -3.39 20.50
C VAL A 321 -3.95 -3.71 21.92
#